data_AF-A0A438IBU5-F1
#
_entry.id   AF-A0A438IBU5-F1
#
_cell.length_a   1.000
_cell.length_b   1.000
_cell.length_c   1.000
_cell.angle_alpha   90.00
_cell.angle_beta   90.00
_cell.angle_gamma   90.00
#
_symmetry.space_group_name_H-M   'P 1'
#
loop_
_entity.id
_entity.type
_entity.pdbx_description
1 polymer ?
#
loop_
_entity_poly.entity_id
_entity_poly.type
_entity_poly.pdbx_seq_one_letter_code
_entity_poly.pdbx_strand_id
1 'polypeptide(L)'
;MVTNMKDWVVNFGATRHICGNKSAFTSYTTLKEEDEQIFMGDSRSNPMIGKGKVLLKLTSGKVLALSDVLHVPDIHWNLVSISLLRKAEVRILFDSDKIVLTKNDAFVGKGYCNQG
;
A
#
# COMPACT_ATOMS: atom_id res chain seq x y z
N MET A 1 -5.28 5.39 9.29
CA MET A 1 -3.85 5.04 9.12
C MET A 1 -3.05 6.14 8.42
N VAL A 2 -3.55 6.70 7.33
CA VAL A 2 -2.90 7.77 6.53
C VAL A 2 -3.69 9.07 6.65
N THR A 3 -3.04 10.23 6.53
CA THR A 3 -3.67 11.55 6.78
C THR A 3 -4.38 12.17 5.57
N ASN A 4 -4.12 11.72 4.34
CA ASN A 4 -4.81 12.17 3.12
C ASN A 4 -4.56 11.18 1.95
N MET A 5 -5.46 11.14 0.96
CA MET A 5 -5.62 10.18 -0.17
C MET A 5 -6.64 9.04 0.11
N LYS A 6 -7.27 8.50 -0.97
CA LYS A 6 -8.14 7.29 -0.97
C LYS A 6 -7.65 6.28 0.08
N ASP A 7 -8.59 5.70 0.85
CA ASP A 7 -8.26 4.85 1.99
C ASP A 7 -7.25 3.76 1.62
N TRP A 8 -6.14 3.75 2.36
CA TRP A 8 -5.11 2.74 2.27
C TRP A 8 -5.46 1.57 3.20
N VAL A 9 -5.55 0.38 2.63
CA VAL A 9 -5.85 -0.86 3.34
C VAL A 9 -4.57 -1.68 3.46
N VAL A 10 -4.25 -2.09 4.68
CA VAL A 10 -3.18 -3.07 4.92
C VAL A 10 -3.76 -4.46 4.66
N ASN A 11 -3.26 -5.14 3.63
CA ASN A 11 -3.84 -6.39 3.14
C ASN A 11 -2.82 -7.53 3.24
N PHE A 12 -3.20 -8.61 3.93
CA PHE A 12 -2.39 -9.83 4.04
C PHE A 12 -2.30 -10.60 2.71
N GLY A 13 -3.38 -10.62 1.93
CA GLY A 13 -3.44 -11.30 0.64
C GLY A 13 -2.76 -10.56 -0.51
N ALA A 14 -2.38 -9.29 -0.30
CA ALA A 14 -1.69 -8.52 -1.34
C ALA A 14 -0.21 -8.91 -1.41
N THR A 15 0.26 -9.27 -2.60
CA THR A 15 1.68 -9.55 -2.89
C THR A 15 2.48 -8.30 -3.27
N ARG A 16 1.78 -7.23 -3.64
CA ARG A 16 2.33 -5.96 -4.12
C ARG A 16 1.65 -4.78 -3.42
N HIS A 17 2.35 -3.65 -3.32
CA HIS A 17 1.70 -2.38 -3.01
C HIS A 17 0.97 -1.90 -4.26
N ILE A 18 -0.28 -1.42 -4.11
CA ILE A 18 -1.08 -0.94 -5.24
C ILE A 18 -1.65 0.44 -4.91
N CYS A 19 -1.57 1.36 -5.86
CA CYS A 19 -2.18 2.67 -5.76
C CYS A 19 -2.94 3.01 -7.04
N GLY A 20 -4.14 3.58 -6.90
CA GLY A 20 -4.95 4.02 -8.04
C GLY A 20 -4.75 5.46 -8.49
N ASN A 21 -3.90 6.22 -7.79
CA ASN A 21 -3.68 7.63 -8.08
C ASN A 21 -2.23 7.90 -8.45
N LYS A 22 -1.97 8.21 -9.72
CA LYS A 22 -0.65 8.61 -10.22
C LYS A 22 -0.04 9.78 -9.45
N SER A 23 -0.84 10.74 -8.97
CA SER A 23 -0.32 11.92 -8.27
C SER A 23 0.23 11.60 -6.87
N ALA A 24 -0.03 10.39 -6.35
CA ALA A 24 0.52 9.93 -5.07
C ALA A 24 2.01 9.55 -5.17
N PHE A 25 2.51 9.36 -6.39
CA PHE A 25 3.86 8.87 -6.63
C PHE A 25 4.88 10.01 -6.59
N THR A 26 5.96 9.79 -5.84
CA THR A 26 7.13 10.67 -5.76
C THR A 26 8.19 10.33 -6.80
N SER A 27 8.19 9.08 -7.28
CA SER A 27 8.92 8.65 -8.46
C SER A 27 7.98 7.79 -9.30
N TYR A 28 8.08 7.85 -10.62
CA TYR A 28 7.17 7.13 -11.50
C TYR A 28 7.89 6.66 -12.77
N THR A 29 7.70 5.39 -13.10
CA THR A 29 8.09 4.79 -14.37
C THR A 29 6.84 4.26 -15.04
N THR A 30 6.53 4.77 -16.24
CA THR A 30 5.47 4.22 -17.09
C THR A 30 5.90 2.84 -17.59
N LEU A 31 4.99 1.88 -17.54
CA LEU A 31 5.20 0.55 -18.12
C LEU A 31 4.60 0.52 -19.53
N LYS A 32 5.20 -0.27 -20.42
CA LYS A 32 4.65 -0.46 -21.78
C LYS A 32 3.38 -1.31 -21.68
N GLU A 33 2.42 -1.07 -22.58
CA GLU A 33 1.08 -1.66 -22.55
C GLU A 33 1.08 -3.20 -22.60
N GLU A 34 2.16 -3.78 -23.10
CA GLU A 34 2.31 -5.21 -23.37
C GLU A 34 2.69 -6.02 -22.11
N ASP A 35 3.18 -5.35 -21.06
CA ASP A 35 4.04 -6.07 -20.10
C ASP A 35 3.34 -6.67 -18.88
N GLU A 36 2.31 -6.06 -18.27
CA GLU A 36 1.88 -6.60 -16.97
C GLU A 36 0.40 -6.32 -16.63
N GLN A 37 -0.40 -7.38 -16.63
CA GLN A 37 -1.72 -7.41 -16.00
C GLN A 37 -1.61 -7.83 -14.54
N ILE A 38 -2.44 -7.25 -13.67
CA ILE A 38 -2.57 -7.71 -12.29
C ILE A 38 -3.88 -8.49 -12.14
N PHE A 39 -3.75 -9.71 -11.62
CA PHE A 39 -4.89 -10.51 -11.19
C PHE A 39 -5.31 -10.09 -9.79
N MET A 40 -6.55 -9.61 -9.67
CA MET A 40 -7.17 -9.34 -8.38
C MET A 40 -7.99 -10.55 -7.90
N GLY A 41 -8.31 -10.57 -6.61
CA GLY A 41 -9.05 -11.70 -5.99
C GLY A 41 -10.49 -11.87 -6.49
N ASP A 42 -11.00 -10.91 -7.25
CA ASP A 42 -12.32 -10.94 -7.89
C ASP A 42 -12.26 -11.42 -9.36
N SER A 43 -11.15 -12.08 -9.74
CA SER A 43 -10.89 -12.60 -11.10
C SER A 43 -10.85 -11.52 -12.18
N ARG A 44 -10.85 -10.23 -11.81
CA ARG A 44 -10.61 -9.16 -12.77
C ARG A 44 -9.12 -9.03 -13.04
N SER A 45 -8.83 -8.76 -14.30
CA SER A 45 -7.52 -8.36 -14.76
C SER A 45 -7.54 -6.85 -14.99
N ASN A 46 -6.68 -6.14 -14.27
CA ASN A 46 -6.58 -4.69 -14.38
C ASN A 46 -5.23 -4.32 -15.00
N PRO A 47 -5.21 -3.35 -15.94
CA PRO A 47 -3.97 -2.90 -16.55
C PRO A 47 -3.12 -2.19 -15.49
N MET A 48 -1.88 -2.65 -15.33
CA MET A 48 -0.88 -1.92 -14.56
C MET A 48 -0.10 -1.01 -15.50
N ILE A 49 -0.26 0.30 -15.34
CA ILE A 49 0.27 1.29 -16.30
C ILE A 49 1.54 2.01 -15.82
N GLY A 50 2.05 1.60 -14.66
CA GLY A 50 3.27 2.17 -14.11
C GLY A 50 3.62 1.64 -12.74
N LYS A 51 4.80 2.03 -12.26
CA LYS A 51 5.25 1.74 -10.90
C LYS A 51 6.14 2.85 -10.35
N GLY A 52 6.33 2.86 -9.04
CA GLY A 52 7.24 3.81 -8.41
C GLY A 52 7.16 3.86 -6.89
N LYS A 53 7.53 5.01 -6.32
CA LYS A 53 7.59 5.22 -4.87
C LYS A 53 6.45 6.10 -4.38
N VAL A 54 5.80 5.70 -3.30
CA VAL A 54 4.75 6.49 -2.62
C VAL A 54 5.16 6.77 -1.18
N LEU A 55 4.94 8.00 -0.72
CA LEU A 55 5.19 8.41 0.66
C LEU A 55 3.87 8.53 1.42
N LEU A 56 3.63 7.61 2.36
CA LEU A 56 2.45 7.66 3.22
C LEU A 56 2.74 8.52 4.45
N LYS A 57 2.04 9.67 4.55
CA LYS A 57 2.02 10.48 5.76
C LYS A 57 1.06 9.84 6.76
N LEU A 58 1.61 9.33 7.86
CA LEU A 58 0.84 8.65 8.90
C LEU A 58 0.31 9.65 9.92
N THR A 59 -0.76 9.28 10.62
CA THR A 59 -1.36 10.12 11.69
C THR A 59 -0.42 10.34 12.88
N SER A 60 0.64 9.53 13.00
CA SER A 60 1.73 9.73 13.96
C SER A 60 2.65 10.89 13.60
N GLY A 61 2.47 11.54 12.45
CA GLY A 61 3.39 12.52 11.88
C GLY A 61 4.60 11.90 11.16
N LYS A 62 4.78 10.57 11.23
CA LYS A 62 5.86 9.86 10.54
C LYS A 62 5.51 9.60 9.08
N VAL A 63 6.54 9.39 8.27
CA VAL A 63 6.40 9.03 6.85
C VAL A 63 6.84 7.59 6.64
N LEU A 64 5.98 6.80 6.01
CA LEU A 64 6.31 5.45 5.56
C LEU A 64 6.51 5.46 4.04
N ALA A 65 7.74 5.17 3.60
CA ALA A 65 8.06 5.07 2.19
C ALA A 65 7.74 3.66 1.67
N LEU A 66 6.86 3.59 0.66
CA LEU A 66 6.57 2.37 -0.08
C LEU A 66 7.33 2.43 -1.40
N SER A 67 8.12 1.38 -1.67
CA SER A 67 8.82 1.20 -2.95
C SER A 67 8.11 0.16 -3.81
N ASP A 68 8.37 0.20 -5.12
CA ASP A 68 7.78 -0.71 -6.10
C ASP A 68 6.25 -0.80 -6.01
N VAL A 69 5.60 0.35 -5.77
CA VAL A 69 4.15 0.49 -5.77
C VAL A 69 3.66 0.42 -7.20
N LEU A 70 2.66 -0.41 -7.46
CA LEU A 70 2.07 -0.60 -8.77
C LEU A 70 0.91 0.39 -8.96
N HIS A 71 0.86 1.04 -10.12
CA HIS A 71 -0.20 1.97 -10.47
C HIS A 71 -1.29 1.26 -11.28
N VAL A 72 -2.47 1.13 -10.66
CA VAL A 72 -3.65 0.48 -11.24
C VAL A 72 -4.83 1.46 -11.11
N PRO A 73 -5.17 2.22 -12.16
CA PRO A 73 -6.14 3.31 -12.06
C PRO A 73 -7.52 2.88 -11.55
N ASP A 74 -7.99 1.73 -12.02
CA ASP A 74 -9.31 1.19 -11.70
C ASP A 74 -9.27 0.29 -10.45
N ILE A 75 -8.77 0.83 -9.34
CA ILE A 75 -8.80 0.15 -8.03
C ILE A 75 -9.67 0.91 -7.03
N HIS A 76 -10.43 0.14 -6.25
CA HIS A 76 -11.32 0.68 -5.24
C HIS A 76 -10.55 1.21 -4.02
N TRP A 77 -9.62 0.43 -3.46
CA TRP A 77 -8.75 0.83 -2.35
C TRP A 77 -7.27 0.77 -2.71
N ASN A 78 -6.47 1.66 -2.15
CA ASN A 78 -5.01 1.52 -2.22
C ASN A 78 -4.58 0.40 -1.27
N LEU A 79 -3.66 -0.47 -1.71
CA LEU A 79 -3.28 -1.65 -0.94
C LEU A 79 -1.83 -1.55 -0.46
N VAL A 80 -1.64 -1.78 0.84
CA VAL A 80 -0.33 -1.98 1.46
C VAL A 80 -0.13 -3.47 1.72
N SER A 81 0.79 -4.10 1.00
CA SER A 81 1.16 -5.49 1.25
C SER A 81 1.87 -5.65 2.59
N ILE A 82 1.32 -6.49 3.46
CA ILE A 82 1.95 -6.86 4.74
C ILE A 82 3.30 -7.56 4.52
N SER A 83 3.37 -8.45 3.51
CA SER A 83 4.59 -9.21 3.25
C SER A 83 5.75 -8.30 2.85
N LEU A 84 5.48 -7.25 2.06
CA LEU A 84 6.48 -6.24 1.70
C LEU A 84 6.86 -5.32 2.86
N LEU A 85 5.91 -4.93 3.72
CA LEU A 85 6.23 -4.21 4.96
C LEU A 85 7.20 -5.01 5.85
N ARG A 86 6.96 -6.32 6.00
CA ARG A 86 7.84 -7.19 6.78
C ARG A 86 9.24 -7.28 6.18
N LYS A 87 9.35 -7.37 4.85
CA LYS A 87 10.65 -7.33 4.14
C LYS A 87 11.38 -6.00 4.34
N ALA A 88 10.64 -4.91 4.54
CA ALA A 88 11.18 -3.58 4.87
C ALA A 88 11.41 -3.37 6.39
N GLU A 89 11.44 -4.46 7.17
CA GLU A 89 11.66 -4.49 8.62
C GLU A 89 10.61 -3.73 9.44
N VAL A 90 9.41 -3.55 8.88
CA VAL A 90 8.25 -3.05 9.62
C VAL A 90 7.55 -4.24 10.25
N ARG A 91 7.58 -4.29 11.59
CA ARG A 91 6.80 -5.23 12.38
C ARG A 91 5.35 -4.76 12.48
N ILE A 92 4.43 -5.71 12.38
CA ILE A 92 2.99 -5.49 12.49
C ILE A 92 2.48 -6.30 13.68
N LEU A 93 1.88 -5.61 14.64
CA LEU A 93 1.24 -6.23 15.80
C LEU A 93 -0.27 -6.09 15.65
N PHE A 94 -0.98 -7.19 15.89
CA PHE A 94 -2.44 -7.20 15.95
C PHE A 94 -2.86 -7.07 17.42
N ASP A 95 -3.76 -6.13 17.67
CA ASP A 95 -4.26 -5.80 19.00
C ASP A 95 -5.76 -5.56 18.87
N SER A 96 -6.55 -6.61 19.08
CA SER A 96 -8.00 -6.63 18.86
C SER A 96 -8.39 -6.13 17.45
N ASP A 97 -9.04 -4.99 17.36
CA ASP A 97 -9.51 -4.34 16.13
C ASP A 97 -8.45 -3.40 15.50
N LYS A 98 -7.24 -3.34 16.06
CA LYS A 98 -6.18 -2.43 15.65
C LYS A 98 -4.95 -3.18 15.16
N ILE A 99 -4.28 -2.60 14.19
CA ILE A 99 -2.91 -2.94 13.82
C ILE A 99 -1.95 -1.84 14.27
N VAL A 100 -0.79 -2.24 14.78
CA VAL A 100 0.31 -1.32 15.14
C VAL A 100 1.52 -1.64 14.28
N LEU A 101 2.05 -0.62 13.62
CA LEU A 101 3.28 -0.70 12.85
C LEU A 101 4.43 -0.19 13.71
N THR A 102 5.49 -0.97 13.80
CA THR A 102 6.74 -0.60 14.49
C THR A 102 7.93 -0.88 13.58
N LYS A 103 9.00 -0.09 13.71
CA LYS A 103 10.28 -0.30 13.00
C LYS A 103 11.41 0.09 13.94
N ASN A 104 12.43 -0.76 14.06
CA ASN A 104 13.52 -0.59 15.03
C ASN A 104 12.99 -0.34 16.45
N ASP A 105 11.99 -1.14 16.86
CA ASP A 105 11.26 -1.03 18.13
C ASP A 105 10.56 0.32 18.40
N ALA A 106 10.54 1.23 17.43
CA ALA A 106 9.83 2.50 17.51
C ALA A 106 8.45 2.42 16.86
N PHE A 107 7.44 3.02 17.50
CA PHE A 107 6.09 3.18 16.95
C PHE A 107 6.12 3.98 15.64
N VAL A 108 5.56 3.44 14.56
CA VAL A 108 5.49 4.09 13.24
C VAL A 108 4.08 4.59 12.97
N GLY A 109 3.05 3.79 13.24
CA GLY A 109 1.66 4.17 13.01
C GLY A 109 0.69 3.09 13.44
N LYS A 110 -0.61 3.39 13.32
CA LYS A 110 -1.69 2.43 13.59
C LYS A 110 -2.80 2.51 12.55
N GLY A 111 -3.47 1.39 12.37
CA GLY A 111 -4.69 1.24 11.56
C GLY A 111 -5.75 0.51 12.38
N TYR A 112 -7.00 0.63 11.95
CA TYR A 112 -8.13 -0.06 12.56
C TYR A 112 -8.79 -0.92 11.49
N CYS A 113 -9.24 -2.11 11.88
CA CYS A 113 -10.08 -2.95 11.05
C CYS A 113 -11.41 -2.23 10.86
N ASN A 114 -11.70 -1.82 9.62
CA ASN A 114 -13.03 -1.36 9.29
C ASN A 114 -13.91 -2.60 9.10
N GLN A 115 -15.05 -2.66 9.77
CA GLN A 115 -16.09 -3.59 9.34
C GLN A 115 -16.60 -3.04 8.02
N GLY A 116 -16.33 -3.76 6.93
CA GLY A 116 -16.60 -3.31 5.56
C GLY A 116 -18.04 -2.85 5.35
#